data_AF-A0A964QLT9-F1
#
_entry.id   AF-A0A964QLT9-F1
#
_cell.length_a   1.000
_cell.length_b   1.000
_cell.length_c   1.000
_cell.angle_alpha   90.00
_cell.angle_beta   90.00
_cell.angle_gamma   90.00
#
_symmetry.space_group_name_H-M   'P 1'
#
loop_
_entity.id
_entity.type
_entity.pdbx_description
1 polymer ?
#
loop_
_entity_poly.entity_id
_entity_poly.type
_entity_poly.pdbx_seq_one_letter_code
_entity_poly.pdbx_strand_id
1 'polypeptide(L)'
;MDFHACRLAYINFVIESGATVKEAQALARHSTPDLTMNVYGRTRPERLAETVEKMAGNILLPDEKNVPSMYRQAVGAETKSATSE
;
A
#
# COMPACT_ATOMS: atom_id res chain seq x y z
N MET A 1 -26.38 -20.34 7.41
CA MET A 1 -25.18 -19.59 6.96
C MET A 1 -25.16 -19.61 5.44
N ASP A 2 -24.97 -18.46 4.80
CA ASP A 2 -24.98 -18.34 3.34
C ASP A 2 -23.59 -18.61 2.76
N PHE A 3 -23.43 -19.72 2.03
CA PHE A 3 -22.17 -20.10 1.38
C PHE A 3 -21.71 -19.09 0.34
N HIS A 4 -22.65 -18.41 -0.33
CA HIS A 4 -22.32 -17.39 -1.32
C HIS A 4 -21.71 -16.17 -0.64
N ALA A 5 -22.28 -15.73 0.49
CA ALA A 5 -21.74 -14.65 1.30
C ALA A 5 -20.32 -14.98 1.83
N CYS A 6 -20.08 -16.22 2.27
CA CYS A 6 -18.74 -16.65 2.69
C CYS A 6 -17.73 -16.59 1.54
N ARG A 7 -18.12 -17.01 0.32
CA ARG A 7 -17.26 -16.92 -0.86
C ARG A 7 -16.93 -15.47 -1.23
N LEU A 8 -17.92 -14.59 -1.16
CA LEU A 8 -17.74 -13.15 -1.38
C LEU A 8 -16.75 -12.55 -0.38
N ALA A 9 -16.92 -12.85 0.91
CA ALA A 9 -16.03 -12.38 1.98
C ALA A 9 -14.60 -12.90 1.77
N TYR A 10 -14.44 -14.19 1.49
CA TYR A 10 -13.13 -14.80 1.20
C TYR A 10 -12.40 -14.09 0.06
N ILE A 11 -13.07 -13.85 -1.07
CA ILE A 11 -12.46 -13.20 -2.24
C ILE A 11 -12.05 -11.76 -1.92
N ASN A 12 -12.86 -11.02 -1.16
CA ASN A 12 -12.50 -9.66 -0.74
C ASN A 12 -11.28 -9.66 0.19
N PHE A 13 -11.18 -10.60 1.14
CA PHE A 13 -9.98 -10.72 1.98
C PHE A 13 -8.72 -11.08 1.19
N VAL A 14 -8.83 -11.94 0.17
CA VAL A 14 -7.70 -12.25 -0.71
C VAL A 14 -7.22 -11.00 -1.45
N ILE A 15 -8.15 -10.21 -2.02
CA ILE A 15 -7.80 -8.95 -2.71
C ILE A 15 -7.19 -7.94 -1.72
N GLU A 16 -7.78 -7.79 -0.54
CA GLU A 16 -7.33 -6.84 0.49
C GLU A 16 -5.94 -7.19 1.05
N SER A 17 -5.51 -8.45 0.98
CA SER A 17 -4.16 -8.88 1.36
C SER A 17 -3.05 -8.36 0.45
N GLY A 18 -3.40 -7.74 -0.69
CA GLY A 18 -2.46 -7.25 -1.69
C GLY A 18 -2.08 -8.29 -2.74
N ALA A 19 -2.79 -9.43 -2.78
CA ALA A 19 -2.62 -10.42 -3.84
C ALA A 19 -2.89 -9.80 -5.22
N THR A 20 -2.15 -10.24 -6.22
CA THR A 20 -2.39 -9.83 -7.61
C THR A 20 -3.73 -10.39 -8.11
N VAL A 21 -4.29 -9.76 -9.15
CA VAL A 21 -5.55 -10.22 -9.79
C VAL A 21 -5.43 -11.68 -10.25
N LYS A 22 -4.26 -12.10 -10.74
CA LYS A 22 -4.01 -13.47 -11.21
C LYS A 22 -4.03 -14.48 -10.06
N GLU A 23 -3.43 -14.14 -8.92
CA GLU A 23 -3.46 -14.99 -7.72
C GLU A 23 -4.87 -15.08 -7.15
N ALA A 24 -5.58 -13.96 -7.03
CA ALA A 24 -6.96 -13.92 -6.57
C ALA A 24 -7.88 -14.76 -7.47
N GLN A 25 -7.71 -14.67 -8.80
CA GLN A 25 -8.44 -15.50 -9.76
C GLN A 25 -8.16 -17.00 -9.58
N ALA A 26 -6.88 -17.38 -9.43
CA ALA A 26 -6.48 -18.77 -9.25
C ALA A 26 -7.05 -19.36 -7.94
N LEU A 27 -6.95 -18.60 -6.84
CA LEU A 27 -7.52 -18.97 -5.54
C LEU A 27 -9.04 -19.09 -5.57
N ALA A 28 -9.71 -18.17 -6.28
CA ALA A 28 -11.15 -18.23 -6.49
C ALA A 28 -11.59 -19.34 -7.47
N ARG A 29 -10.66 -19.90 -8.25
CA ARG A 29 -10.96 -20.84 -9.36
C ARG A 29 -11.90 -20.23 -10.41
N HIS A 30 -11.74 -18.95 -10.69
CA HIS A 30 -12.52 -18.26 -11.71
C HIS A 30 -11.89 -18.40 -13.09
N SER A 31 -12.73 -18.58 -14.10
CA SER A 31 -12.30 -18.66 -15.50
C SER A 31 -11.83 -17.31 -16.04
N THR A 32 -12.36 -16.20 -15.51
CA THR A 32 -12.03 -14.85 -15.96
C THR A 32 -11.74 -13.91 -14.78
N PRO A 33 -10.92 -12.87 -14.97
CA PRO A 33 -10.72 -11.83 -13.97
C PRO A 33 -12.00 -11.01 -13.72
N ASP A 34 -12.91 -10.92 -14.69
CA ASP A 34 -14.19 -10.22 -14.56
C ASP A 34 -15.06 -10.81 -13.43
N LEU A 35 -15.13 -12.15 -13.34
CA LEU A 35 -15.80 -12.82 -12.23
C LEU A 35 -15.17 -12.45 -10.88
N THR A 36 -13.85 -12.38 -10.82
CA THR A 36 -13.12 -12.05 -9.58
C THR A 36 -13.31 -10.61 -9.17
N MET A 37 -13.18 -9.66 -10.10
CA MET A 37 -13.10 -8.23 -9.78
C MET A 37 -14.46 -7.53 -9.81
N ASN A 38 -15.36 -7.91 -10.72
CA ASN A 38 -16.61 -7.20 -10.96
C ASN A 38 -17.84 -7.90 -10.36
N VAL A 39 -17.81 -9.24 -10.25
CA VAL A 39 -18.92 -10.01 -9.65
C VAL A 39 -18.70 -10.23 -8.16
N TYR A 40 -17.52 -10.76 -7.78
CA TYR A 40 -17.21 -11.10 -6.39
C TYR A 40 -16.40 -10.01 -5.65
N GLY A 41 -15.53 -9.29 -6.34
CA GLY A 41 -14.83 -8.15 -5.78
C GLY A 41 -15.81 -7.02 -5.47
N ARG A 42 -15.72 -6.45 -4.27
CA ARG A 42 -16.56 -5.33 -3.85
C ARG A 42 -15.70 -4.20 -3.33
N THR A 43 -15.85 -3.03 -3.95
CA THR A 43 -15.27 -1.80 -3.41
C THR A 43 -15.97 -1.42 -2.12
N ARG A 44 -15.19 -1.11 -1.09
CA ARG A 44 -15.68 -0.66 0.22
C ARG A 44 -15.22 0.78 0.44
N PRO A 45 -16.13 1.73 0.73
CA PRO A 45 -15.78 3.15 0.86
C PRO A 45 -14.66 3.41 1.86
N GLU A 46 -14.67 2.71 3.00
CA GLU A 46 -13.68 2.86 4.06
C GLU A 46 -12.30 2.43 3.56
N ARG A 47 -12.22 1.27 2.89
CA ARG A 47 -10.98 0.75 2.33
C ARG A 47 -10.43 1.62 1.20
N LEU A 48 -11.32 2.20 0.39
CA LEU A 48 -10.94 3.12 -0.66
C LEU A 48 -10.31 4.39 -0.07
N ALA A 49 -10.92 4.96 0.98
CA ALA A 49 -10.36 6.10 1.71
C ALA A 49 -8.98 5.77 2.30
N GLU A 50 -8.84 4.64 3.02
CA GLU A 50 -7.55 4.19 3.55
C GLU A 50 -6.48 4.02 2.46
N THR A 51 -6.87 3.54 1.29
CA THR A 51 -5.94 3.33 0.17
C THR A 51 -5.42 4.67 -0.35
N VAL A 52 -6.31 5.67 -0.46
CA VAL A 52 -5.93 7.04 -0.80
C VAL A 52 -5.03 7.65 0.27
N GLU A 53 -5.35 7.49 1.56
CA GLU A 53 -4.54 8.00 2.67
C GLU A 53 -3.13 7.38 2.69
N LYS A 54 -3.02 6.05 2.51
CA LYS A 54 -1.72 5.37 2.43
C LYS A 54 -0.89 5.84 1.24
N MET A 55 -1.51 6.02 0.07
CA MET A 55 -0.85 6.57 -1.09
C MET A 55 -0.34 7.99 -0.81
N ALA A 56 -1.20 8.85 -0.24
CA ALA A 56 -0.87 10.23 0.07
C ALA A 56 0.28 10.32 1.08
N GLY A 57 0.26 9.51 2.15
CA GLY A 57 1.35 9.42 3.12
C GLY A 57 2.69 9.07 2.47
N ASN A 58 2.71 8.09 1.57
CA ASN A 58 3.94 7.66 0.89
C ASN A 58 4.52 8.71 -0.08
N ILE A 59 3.70 9.63 -0.60
CA ILE A 59 4.13 10.64 -1.58
C ILE A 59 4.45 11.99 -0.90
N LEU A 60 3.59 12.41 0.04
CA LEU A 60 3.65 13.75 0.64
C LEU A 60 4.57 13.82 1.86
N LEU A 61 4.80 12.70 2.54
CA LEU A 61 5.70 12.60 3.68
C LEU A 61 6.83 11.64 3.30
N PRO A 62 7.80 12.06 2.47
CA PRO A 62 9.00 11.28 2.30
C PRO A 62 9.64 11.10 3.68
N ASP A 63 9.89 9.84 4.04
CA ASP A 63 10.57 9.44 5.28
C ASP A 63 11.73 10.41 5.55
N GLU A 64 11.83 10.98 6.76
CA GLU A 64 12.79 12.07 7.08
C GLU A 64 14.24 11.72 6.69
N LYS A 65 14.53 10.43 6.54
CA LYS A 65 15.80 9.86 6.06
C LYS A 65 16.16 10.22 4.60
N ASN A 66 15.19 10.61 3.78
CA ASN A 66 15.40 10.92 2.35
C ASN A 66 15.42 12.42 2.04
N VAL A 67 15.39 13.27 3.06
CA VAL A 67 15.37 14.72 2.87
C VAL A 67 16.79 15.22 2.58
N PRO A 68 17.06 15.93 1.47
CA PRO A 68 18.39 16.47 1.15
C PRO A 68 19.00 17.35 2.25
N SER A 69 18.18 17.91 3.15
CA SER A 69 18.63 18.67 4.32
C SER A 69 19.46 17.83 5.28
N MET A 70 19.15 16.53 5.46
CA MET A 70 19.88 15.62 6.35
C MET A 70 21.30 15.34 5.84
N TYR A 71 21.45 15.08 4.53
CA TYR A 71 22.77 14.91 3.91
C TYR A 71 23.61 16.20 3.96
N ARG A 72 22.95 17.37 3.81
CA ARG A 72 23.63 18.68 3.88
C ARG A 72 24.15 18.99 5.29
N GLN A 73 23.50 18.47 6.32
CA GLN A 73 23.90 18.67 7.71
C GLN A 73 25.16 17.89 8.08
N ALA A 74 25.38 16.72 7.48
CA ALA A 74 26.61 15.94 7.65
C ALA A 74 27.84 16.64 7.02
N VAL A 75 27.69 17.16 5.79
CA VAL A 75 28.78 17.87 5.07
C VAL A 75 29.19 19.18 5.74
N GLY A 76 28.32 19.77 6.58
CA GLY A 76 28.59 21.03 7.29
C GLY A 76 29.18 20.88 8.70
N ALA A 77 29.30 19.66 9.23
CA ALA A 77 29.80 19.41 10.58
C ALA A 77 31.34 19.38 10.68
N GLU A 78 32.04 19.27 9.55
CA GLU A 78 33.50 19.13 9.45
C GLU A 78 34.26 20.46 9.74
N THR A 79 33.61 21.62 9.61
CA THR A 79 34.30 22.92 9.52
C THR A 79 34.29 23.77 10.80
N LYS A 80 33.71 23.29 11.90
CA LYS A 80 33.62 24.08 13.16
C LYS A 80 34.60 23.68 14.26
N SER A 81 35.46 22.68 14.06
CA SER A 81 36.39 22.20 15.11
C SER A 81 37.85 22.68 14.95
N ALA A 82 38.17 23.56 14.00
CA ALA A 82 39.55 23.97 13.74
C ALA A 82 39.74 25.49 13.58
N THR A 83 39.35 26.29 14.58
CA THR A 83 40.01 27.59 14.86
C THR A 83 39.74 27.98 16.32
N SER A 84 40.62 27.56 17.22
CA SER A 84 40.84 28.19 18.52
C SER A 84 42.32 28.07 18.79
N GLU A 85 43.06 29.08 18.37
CA GLU A 85 44.30 29.63 18.94
C GLU A 85 44.73 30.87 18.16
#